data_AF-A0A4Y7NBB0-F1
#
_entry.id   AF-A0A4Y7NBB0-F1
#
_cell.length_a   1.000
_cell.length_b   1.000
_cell.length_c   1.000
_cell.angle_alpha   90.00
_cell.angle_beta   90.00
_cell.angle_gamma   90.00
#
_symmetry.space_group_name_H-M   'P 1'
#
loop_
_entity.id
_entity.type
_entity.pdbx_description
1 polymer ?
#
loop_
_entity_poly.entity_id
_entity_poly.type
_entity_poly.pdbx_seq_one_letter_code
_entity_poly.pdbx_strand_id
1 'polypeptide(L)'
;MNIVELFCATCLRWFHESCISYQLGKLVPFMMNYVFLCKNCSPTGLESFKKNQAQFTQMCITTIANLMQNSTKEGTSRQYFSRDREIVPYIDSHWEYLTTMPRRVTQSWHSTIQKTLMKEKGLIFVCQEPVPETMTSDCMFGLLSLELINIRPNYEAMVRAGHLKQTDTTGGNTGIRGRGYKRRVPEQFGGNQRKTRNDLGTPKLPAHGYPLDHPFNKDGYRYILAEPDPHAPFRQEFDESSDWAGKPIPGWLYRKLNPSQVLLTLHDRAPQIKVTEDRMAATGEKGYCTIRATHYVNRGIWYWECTIEEMPELAATRIGFAQAYGNLQAPLGYDKFGYSWRSRKGTVFHESIGKHFSQGYGEGDTLGILIELPDIPSGNYIPPTYKDKPLVKFKSHLYYEDRDEVQEELRKLKPLKGAKIDFYKNGVHQGTGFQDIYAGNYFPALSLYKNVTVSVNFGPNFKFAPKDVAFRGMHERAEESIAEQAMADMLYLTENEGRLRLDNFGV
;
A
#
# COMPACT_ATOMS: atom_id res chain seq x y z
N MET A 1 -11.40 16.73 37.47
CA MET A 1 -11.58 16.55 36.01
C MET A 1 -10.23 16.17 35.40
N ASN A 2 -9.78 14.91 35.54
CA ASN A 2 -8.61 14.42 34.79
C ASN A 2 -9.06 13.76 33.48
N ILE A 3 -10.15 14.26 32.90
CA ILE A 3 -10.71 13.73 31.67
C ILE A 3 -10.04 14.53 30.57
N VAL A 4 -9.34 13.84 29.66
CA VAL A 4 -8.80 14.48 28.47
C VAL A 4 -9.98 14.89 27.60
N GLU A 5 -9.97 16.13 27.12
CA GLU A 5 -10.98 16.65 26.21
C GLU A 5 -10.32 17.00 24.88
N LEU A 6 -11.01 16.70 23.77
CA LEU A 6 -10.56 17.01 22.42
C LEU A 6 -11.46 18.04 21.77
N PHE A 7 -10.83 19.05 21.16
CA PHE A 7 -11.50 20.12 20.45
C PHE A 7 -11.62 19.78 18.96
N CYS A 8 -12.84 19.67 18.42
CA CYS A 8 -13.04 19.32 17.01
C CYS A 8 -12.68 20.49 16.07
N ALA A 9 -11.90 20.22 15.03
CA ALA A 9 -11.42 21.22 14.08
C ALA A 9 -12.51 21.83 13.19
N THR A 10 -13.65 21.16 13.04
CA THR A 10 -14.75 21.62 12.17
C THR A 10 -15.87 22.26 12.98
N CYS A 11 -16.47 21.53 13.94
CA CYS A 11 -17.60 22.06 14.70
C CYS A 11 -17.21 22.90 15.91
N LEU A 12 -15.91 22.99 16.25
CA LEU A 12 -15.38 23.80 17.34
C LEU A 12 -16.02 23.48 18.71
N ARG A 13 -16.28 22.20 18.97
CA ARG A 13 -16.84 21.70 20.24
C ARG A 13 -15.85 20.75 20.92
N TRP A 14 -15.93 20.69 22.25
CA TRP A 14 -15.17 19.75 23.09
C TRP A 14 -15.88 18.40 23.17
N PHE A 15 -15.07 17.34 23.19
CA PHE A 15 -15.50 15.95 23.32
C PHE A 15 -14.65 15.30 24.40
N HIS A 16 -15.28 14.62 25.36
CA HIS A 16 -14.54 13.83 26.35
C HIS A 16 -13.88 12.63 25.67
N GLU A 17 -12.67 12.29 26.09
CA GLU A 17 -11.96 11.06 25.69
C GLU A 17 -12.85 9.82 25.80
N SER A 18 -13.63 9.70 26.88
CA SER A 18 -14.55 8.57 27.10
C SER A 18 -15.75 8.52 26.14
N CYS A 19 -16.04 9.60 25.42
CA CYS A 19 -17.13 9.69 24.46
C CYS A 19 -16.67 9.42 23.02
N ILE A 20 -15.38 9.14 22.82
CA ILE A 20 -14.74 8.94 21.51
C ILE A 20 -14.49 7.43 21.35
N SER A 21 -14.89 6.90 20.20
CA SER A 21 -14.75 5.49 19.83
C SER A 21 -13.38 5.14 19.21
N TYR A 22 -12.54 6.14 18.97
CA TYR A 22 -11.18 6.02 18.45
C TYR A 22 -10.15 5.84 19.58
N GLN A 23 -9.13 4.98 19.38
CA GLN A 23 -8.05 4.79 20.35
C GLN A 23 -7.04 5.94 20.27
N LEU A 24 -7.10 6.87 21.23
CA LEU A 24 -6.39 8.14 21.20
C LEU A 24 -4.90 8.08 21.66
N GLY A 25 -4.48 6.95 22.20
CA GLY A 25 -3.12 6.73 22.73
C GLY A 25 -2.84 7.52 24.01
N LYS A 26 -1.56 7.77 24.29
CA LYS A 26 -1.10 8.47 25.50
C LYS A 26 -1.33 9.98 25.39
N LEU A 27 -2.29 10.51 26.16
CA LEU A 27 -2.64 11.93 26.21
C LEU A 27 -2.59 12.51 27.63
N VAL A 28 -2.44 13.83 27.71
CA VAL A 28 -2.62 14.62 28.94
C VAL A 28 -3.65 15.73 28.67
N PRO A 29 -4.35 16.23 29.71
CA PRO A 29 -5.21 17.40 29.59
C PRO A 29 -4.49 18.62 29.01
N PHE A 30 -5.24 19.56 28.43
CA PHE A 30 -4.74 20.84 27.88
C PHE A 30 -3.75 20.74 26.71
N MET A 31 -3.63 19.57 26.07
CA MET A 31 -2.83 19.44 24.86
C MET A 31 -3.36 20.33 23.74
N MET A 32 -2.43 20.86 22.92
CA MET A 32 -2.76 21.75 21.79
C MET A 32 -2.19 21.26 20.45
N ASN A 33 -1.32 20.25 20.49
CA ASN A 33 -0.58 19.74 19.34
C ASN A 33 -1.28 18.54 18.71
N TYR A 34 -2.56 18.67 18.37
CA TYR A 34 -3.31 17.63 17.67
C TYR A 34 -4.36 18.22 16.73
N VAL A 35 -4.84 17.42 15.79
CA VAL A 35 -6.04 17.67 14.97
C VAL A 35 -7.04 16.58 15.27
N PHE A 36 -8.27 16.97 15.64
CA PHE A 36 -9.35 16.06 15.90
C PHE A 36 -10.58 16.39 15.04
N LEU A 37 -11.20 15.36 14.45
CA LEU A 37 -12.48 15.45 13.75
C LEU A 37 -13.45 14.47 14.42
N CYS A 38 -14.58 15.00 14.91
CA CYS A 38 -15.63 14.18 15.50
C CYS A 38 -16.37 13.39 14.41
N LYS A 39 -17.09 12.34 14.84
CA LYS A 39 -17.84 11.43 13.96
C LYS A 39 -18.73 12.16 12.94
N ASN A 40 -19.41 13.21 13.39
CA ASN A 40 -20.37 13.97 12.57
C ASN A 40 -19.69 14.93 11.58
N CYS A 41 -18.44 15.31 11.82
CA CYS A 41 -17.69 16.20 10.93
C CYS A 41 -16.75 15.44 9.99
N SER A 42 -16.53 14.15 10.24
CA SER A 42 -15.66 13.33 9.41
C SER A 42 -16.39 12.86 8.13
N PRO A 43 -15.80 13.02 6.93
CA PRO A 43 -16.40 12.57 5.68
C PRO A 43 -16.63 11.04 5.60
N THR A 44 -15.88 10.27 6.38
CA THR A 44 -15.97 8.81 6.43
C THR A 44 -16.95 8.31 7.50
N GLY A 45 -17.55 9.20 8.29
CA GLY A 45 -18.39 8.84 9.44
C GLY A 45 -17.61 8.21 10.59
N LEU A 46 -16.28 8.28 10.57
CA LEU A 46 -15.37 7.78 11.60
C LEU A 46 -14.57 8.92 12.22
N GLU A 47 -14.40 8.92 13.54
CA GLU A 47 -13.57 9.90 14.24
C GLU A 47 -12.12 9.81 13.79
N SER A 48 -11.45 10.96 13.67
CA SER A 48 -10.04 11.03 13.24
C SER A 48 -9.26 11.88 14.23
N PHE A 49 -8.16 11.35 14.73
CA PHE A 49 -7.24 12.06 15.61
C PHE A 49 -5.81 11.96 15.08
N LYS A 50 -5.09 13.08 15.07
CA LYS A 50 -3.69 13.13 14.67
C LYS A 50 -2.90 14.06 15.57
N LYS A 51 -1.95 13.52 16.32
CA LYS A 51 -0.99 14.29 17.11
C LYS A 51 0.09 14.86 16.20
N ASN A 52 0.41 16.14 16.39
CA ASN A 52 1.50 16.83 15.71
C ASN A 52 2.67 17.04 16.68
N GLN A 53 3.84 17.33 16.13
CA GLN A 53 5.01 17.67 16.94
C GLN A 53 4.74 18.95 17.73
N ALA A 54 4.86 18.88 19.06
CA ALA A 54 4.68 20.04 19.93
C ALA A 54 5.92 20.95 19.85
N GLN A 55 5.68 22.25 19.77
CA GLN A 55 6.72 23.24 20.03
C GLN A 55 6.97 23.34 21.55
N PHE A 56 8.19 23.72 21.95
CA PHE A 56 8.52 23.88 23.37
C PHE A 56 7.57 24.85 24.09
N THR A 57 7.08 25.89 23.42
CA THR A 57 6.05 26.78 23.97
C THR A 57 4.78 26.03 24.35
N GLN A 58 4.28 25.17 23.46
CA GLN A 58 3.07 24.36 23.70
C GLN A 58 3.30 23.34 24.82
N MET A 59 4.49 22.73 24.89
CA MET A 59 4.87 21.81 25.97
C MET A 59 4.86 22.53 27.32
N CYS A 60 5.44 23.74 27.41
CA CYS A 60 5.45 24.55 28.62
C CYS A 60 4.04 24.94 29.06
N ILE A 61 3.17 25.39 28.14
CA ILE A 61 1.79 25.75 28.46
C ILE A 61 1.02 24.55 29.00
N THR A 62 1.07 23.42 28.29
CA THR A 62 0.40 22.16 28.68
C THR A 62 0.88 21.70 30.06
N THR A 63 2.19 21.76 30.30
CA THR A 63 2.81 21.37 31.57
C THR A 63 2.32 22.24 32.72
N ILE A 64 2.42 23.56 32.60
CA ILE A 64 2.02 24.49 33.66
C ILE A 64 0.51 24.38 33.93
N ALA A 65 -0.32 24.24 32.89
CA ALA A 65 -1.75 24.04 33.04
C ALA A 65 -2.10 22.76 33.83
N ASN A 66 -1.42 21.65 33.54
CA ASN A 66 -1.60 20.41 34.30
C ASN A 66 -1.10 20.54 35.75
N LEU A 67 0.02 21.22 35.98
CA LEU A 67 0.52 21.49 37.34
C LEU A 67 -0.45 22.38 38.15
N MET A 68 -1.05 23.40 37.52
CA MET A 68 -2.10 24.24 38.12
C MET A 68 -3.36 23.43 38.45
N GLN A 69 -3.78 22.54 37.54
CA GLN A 69 -4.95 21.68 37.77
C GLN A 69 -4.69 20.68 38.91
N ASN A 70 -3.49 20.09 38.96
CA ASN A 70 -3.09 19.16 40.02
C ASN A 70 -2.99 19.86 41.38
N SER A 71 -2.40 21.06 41.45
CA SER A 71 -2.30 21.82 42.70
C SER A 71 -3.67 22.22 43.27
N THR A 72 -4.63 22.53 42.38
CA THR A 72 -6.02 22.81 42.75
C THR A 72 -6.69 21.56 43.33
N LYS A 73 -6.43 20.38 42.74
CA LYS A 73 -6.93 19.09 43.24
C LYS A 73 -6.35 18.75 44.62
N GLU A 74 -5.10 19.11 44.87
CA GLU A 74 -4.41 18.94 46.15
C GLU A 74 -4.79 20.02 47.19
N GLY A 75 -5.68 20.96 46.84
CA GLY A 75 -6.21 21.98 47.74
C GLY A 75 -5.32 23.21 47.94
N THR A 76 -4.22 23.35 47.20
CA THR A 76 -3.26 24.45 47.34
C THR A 76 -3.40 25.54 46.27
N SER A 77 -4.04 25.25 45.13
CA SER A 77 -4.36 26.19 44.04
C SER A 77 -3.18 27.08 43.62
N ARG A 78 -2.00 26.47 43.48
CA ARG A 78 -0.74 27.15 43.11
C ARG A 78 -0.77 27.61 41.66
N GLN A 79 -0.29 28.83 41.41
CA GLN A 79 -0.20 29.45 40.08
C GLN A 79 1.23 29.49 39.50
N TYR A 80 2.25 29.26 40.34
CA TYR A 80 3.65 29.38 39.97
C TYR A 80 4.44 28.11 40.34
N PHE A 81 5.32 27.69 39.44
CA PHE A 81 6.06 26.43 39.52
C PHE A 81 7.54 26.62 39.18
N SER A 82 8.39 25.90 39.89
CA SER A 82 9.83 25.94 39.67
C SER A 82 10.19 25.24 38.36
N ARG A 83 11.08 25.83 37.57
CA ARG A 83 11.59 25.20 36.35
C ARG A 83 12.20 23.83 36.65
N ASP A 84 13.19 23.80 37.53
CA ASP A 84 14.03 22.62 37.74
C ASP A 84 13.35 21.56 38.60
N ARG A 85 12.50 21.97 39.54
CA ARG A 85 11.85 21.04 40.47
C ARG A 85 10.53 20.48 39.96
N GLU A 86 9.85 21.18 39.06
CA GLU A 86 8.46 20.83 38.68
C GLU A 86 8.26 20.77 37.16
N ILE A 87 8.59 21.84 36.43
CA ILE A 87 8.30 21.92 34.97
C ILE A 87 9.15 20.90 34.20
N VAL A 88 10.46 20.87 34.43
CA VAL A 88 11.38 19.93 33.76
C VAL A 88 11.07 18.47 34.13
N PRO A 89 10.92 18.10 35.41
CA PRO A 89 10.53 16.74 35.79
C PRO A 89 9.16 16.31 35.24
N TYR A 90 8.18 17.21 35.17
CA TYR A 90 6.89 16.91 34.55
C TYR A 90 7.05 16.62 33.06
N ILE A 91 7.79 17.45 32.33
CA ILE A 91 8.05 17.23 30.90
C ILE A 91 8.81 15.93 30.66
N ASP A 92 9.79 15.59 31.50
CA ASP A 92 10.57 14.36 31.35
C ASP A 92 9.72 13.11 31.63
N SER A 93 8.89 13.12 32.68
CA SER A 93 7.99 12.01 33.02
C SER A 93 6.83 11.84 32.03
N HIS A 94 6.39 12.93 31.37
CA HIS A 94 5.28 12.93 30.42
C HIS A 94 5.73 13.17 28.98
N TRP A 95 6.98 12.89 28.64
CA TRP A 95 7.57 13.23 27.34
C TRP A 95 6.75 12.69 26.16
N GLU A 96 6.42 11.41 26.19
CA GLU A 96 5.62 10.72 25.16
C GLU A 96 4.18 11.25 25.07
N TYR A 97 3.65 11.76 26.18
CA TYR A 97 2.31 12.36 26.25
C TYR A 97 2.31 13.78 25.67
N LEU A 98 3.39 14.54 25.82
CA LEU A 98 3.46 15.94 25.38
C LEU A 98 3.86 16.10 23.91
N THR A 99 4.76 15.27 23.39
CA THR A 99 5.35 15.48 22.06
C THR A 99 5.64 14.17 21.31
N THR A 100 5.74 14.26 19.99
CA THR A 100 6.18 13.16 19.12
C THR A 100 7.69 13.18 18.86
N MET A 101 8.42 14.10 19.50
CA MET A 101 9.88 14.15 19.40
C MET A 101 10.52 12.94 20.10
N PRO A 102 11.56 12.31 19.52
CA PRO A 102 12.34 11.30 20.23
C PRO A 102 12.86 11.85 21.56
N ARG A 103 12.85 11.00 22.61
CA ARG A 103 13.33 11.40 23.94
C ARG A 103 14.79 11.84 23.85
N ARG A 104 15.08 13.03 24.37
CA ARG A 104 16.43 13.60 24.32
C ARG A 104 17.27 13.04 25.46
N VAL A 105 18.37 12.38 25.10
CA VAL A 105 19.32 11.78 26.07
C VAL A 105 20.16 12.84 26.79
N THR A 106 20.36 14.01 26.18
CA THR A 106 21.15 15.11 26.77
C THR A 106 20.25 16.14 27.45
N GLN A 107 20.66 16.67 28.61
CA GLN A 107 19.92 17.72 29.35
C GLN A 107 19.94 19.11 28.68
N SER A 108 20.51 19.22 27.47
CA SER A 108 20.62 20.46 26.70
C SER A 108 19.26 21.14 26.45
N TRP A 109 18.16 20.38 26.45
CA TRP A 109 16.81 20.92 26.26
C TRP A 109 16.27 21.68 27.47
N HIS A 110 16.82 21.49 28.69
CA HIS A 110 16.43 22.28 29.87
C HIS A 110 16.71 23.77 29.64
N SER A 111 17.85 24.06 29.00
CA SER A 111 18.20 25.44 28.59
C SER A 111 17.25 26.01 27.53
N THR A 112 16.65 25.14 26.70
CA THR A 112 15.66 25.54 25.69
C THR A 112 14.34 25.89 26.34
N ILE A 113 13.91 25.13 27.37
CA ILE A 113 12.73 25.47 28.19
C ILE A 113 12.91 26.85 28.84
N GLN A 114 14.07 27.11 29.46
CA GLN A 114 14.36 28.43 30.05
C GLN A 114 14.24 29.54 29.01
N LYS A 115 14.87 29.36 27.83
CA LYS A 115 14.82 30.35 26.75
C LYS A 115 13.39 30.58 26.26
N THR A 116 12.59 29.53 26.11
CA THR A 116 11.18 29.62 25.70
C THR A 116 10.34 30.38 26.72
N LEU A 117 10.42 30.02 28.00
CA LEU A 117 9.67 30.67 29.08
C LEU A 117 10.01 32.17 29.19
N MET A 118 11.29 32.53 29.02
CA MET A 118 11.74 33.92 29.09
C MET A 118 11.44 34.71 27.82
N LYS A 119 11.52 34.09 26.63
CA LYS A 119 11.24 34.74 25.34
C LYS A 119 9.80 35.23 25.24
N GLU A 120 8.86 34.50 25.84
CA GLU A 120 7.43 34.81 25.81
C GLU A 120 6.91 35.31 27.18
N LYS A 121 7.82 35.80 28.04
CA LYS A 121 7.50 36.48 29.29
C LYS A 121 6.65 37.73 28.99
N GLY A 122 5.52 37.88 29.71
CA GLY A 122 4.59 38.98 29.53
C GLY A 122 3.62 38.84 28.35
N LEU A 123 3.76 37.79 27.54
CA LEU A 123 2.81 37.43 26.47
C LEU A 123 2.00 36.18 26.84
N ILE A 124 2.69 35.11 27.24
CA ILE A 124 2.09 33.82 27.61
C ILE A 124 2.47 33.44 29.03
N PHE A 125 3.72 33.68 29.42
CA PHE A 125 4.24 33.27 30.73
C PHE A 125 4.46 34.45 31.66
N VAL A 126 4.28 34.20 32.95
CA VAL A 126 4.70 35.09 34.04
C VAL A 126 5.91 34.46 34.71
N CYS A 127 6.90 35.26 35.06
CA CYS A 127 8.09 34.83 35.78
C CYS A 127 8.20 35.67 37.05
N GLN A 128 8.15 35.00 38.20
CA GLN A 128 8.43 35.59 39.51
C GLN A 128 9.89 35.34 39.86
N GLU A 129 10.62 36.42 40.11
CA GLU A 129 11.99 36.36 40.59
C GLU A 129 12.02 35.92 42.05
N PRO A 130 13.06 35.19 42.47
CA PRO A 130 13.16 34.69 43.82
C PRO A 130 13.15 35.84 44.84
N VAL A 131 12.34 35.70 45.89
CA VAL A 131 12.31 36.65 47.01
C VAL A 131 13.57 36.43 47.85
N PRO A 132 14.36 37.48 48.18
CA PRO A 132 15.65 37.35 48.87
C PRO A 132 15.62 36.59 50.21
N GLU A 133 14.43 36.48 50.83
CA GLU A 133 14.21 35.89 52.15
C GLU A 133 14.03 34.36 52.11
N THR A 134 13.71 33.79 50.95
CA THR A 134 13.57 32.34 50.76
C THR A 134 14.84 31.79 50.11
N MET A 135 15.48 30.78 50.70
CA MET A 135 16.71 30.11 50.23
C MET A 135 16.55 29.35 48.88
N THR A 136 15.63 29.77 48.01
CA THR A 136 15.37 29.16 46.71
C THR A 136 15.89 30.07 45.60
N SER A 137 16.95 29.65 44.93
CA SER A 137 17.63 30.43 43.87
C SER A 137 16.95 30.39 42.50
N ASP A 138 15.79 29.73 42.37
CA ASP A 138 15.14 29.48 41.08
C ASP A 138 13.94 30.39 40.82
N CYS A 139 13.87 30.96 39.63
CA CYS A 139 12.67 31.68 39.16
C CYS A 139 11.46 30.74 39.07
N MET A 140 10.28 31.25 39.45
CA MET A 140 9.02 30.53 39.39
C MET A 140 8.21 31.00 38.17
N PHE A 141 7.62 30.07 37.43
CA PHE A 141 6.89 30.35 36.19
C PHE A 141 5.41 29.98 36.30
N GLY A 142 4.56 30.80 35.69
CA GLY A 142 3.10 30.60 35.60
C GLY A 142 2.55 31.01 34.24
N LEU A 143 1.25 30.78 34.02
CA LEU A 143 0.54 31.27 32.84
C LEU A 143 -0.02 32.68 33.09
N LEU A 144 0.01 33.53 32.07
CA LEU A 144 -0.58 34.86 32.13
C LEU A 144 -2.11 34.80 32.15
N SER A 145 -2.70 33.84 31.42
CA SER A 145 -4.14 33.55 31.48
C SER A 145 -4.40 32.41 32.46
N LEU A 146 -5.26 32.66 33.45
CA LEU A 146 -5.65 31.67 34.46
C LEU A 146 -6.85 30.79 34.02
N GLU A 147 -7.52 31.18 32.95
CA GLU A 147 -8.65 30.43 32.40
C GLU A 147 -8.17 29.27 31.52
N LEU A 148 -7.91 28.12 32.16
CA LEU A 148 -7.37 26.94 31.48
C LEU A 148 -8.29 26.40 30.35
N ILE A 149 -9.59 26.72 30.38
CA ILE A 149 -10.56 26.33 29.33
C ILE A 149 -10.25 26.94 27.95
N ASN A 150 -9.47 28.03 27.93
CA ASN A 150 -9.05 28.67 26.69
C ASN A 150 -7.84 27.98 26.04
N ILE A 151 -7.22 27.02 26.73
CA ILE A 151 -6.09 26.25 26.19
C ILE A 151 -6.64 25.21 25.22
N ARG A 152 -6.46 25.47 23.93
CA ARG A 152 -6.96 24.63 22.83
C ARG A 152 -6.03 24.68 21.62
N PRO A 153 -6.10 23.70 20.71
CA PRO A 153 -5.41 23.78 19.43
C PRO A 153 -5.83 25.03 18.64
N ASN A 154 -4.84 25.72 18.06
CA ASN A 154 -5.09 26.85 17.15
C ASN A 154 -5.12 26.35 15.70
N TYR A 155 -6.26 25.83 15.26
CA TYR A 155 -6.42 25.26 13.92
C TYR A 155 -6.19 26.28 12.80
N GLU A 156 -6.56 27.55 12.99
CA GLU A 156 -6.32 28.59 11.99
C GLU A 156 -4.82 28.84 11.76
N ALA A 157 -4.02 28.85 12.83
CA ALA A 157 -2.57 28.96 12.72
C ALA A 157 -1.98 27.72 12.04
N MET A 158 -2.54 26.54 12.31
CA MET A 158 -2.10 25.28 11.69
C MET A 158 -2.44 25.21 10.19
N VAL A 159 -3.57 25.76 9.76
CA VAL A 159 -3.92 25.93 8.33
C VAL A 159 -2.94 26.89 7.66
N ARG A 160 -2.69 28.07 8.27
CA ARG A 160 -1.75 29.08 7.74
C ARG A 160 -0.31 28.56 7.63
N ALA A 161 0.10 27.69 8.56
CA ALA A 161 1.41 27.03 8.53
C ALA A 161 1.47 25.82 7.58
N GLY A 162 0.39 25.49 6.86
CA GLY A 162 0.33 24.37 5.91
C GLY A 162 0.25 22.99 6.58
N HIS A 163 0.01 22.92 7.89
CA HIS A 163 -0.12 21.68 8.65
C HIS A 163 -1.53 21.08 8.59
N LEU A 164 -2.52 21.83 8.11
CA LEU A 164 -3.91 21.39 7.89
C LEU A 164 -4.41 21.88 6.53
N LYS A 165 -4.98 20.99 5.71
CA LYS A 165 -5.63 21.38 4.44
C LYS A 165 -7.02 21.93 4.73
N GLN A 166 -7.37 23.07 4.15
CA GLN A 166 -8.72 23.64 4.25
C GLN A 166 -9.71 22.67 3.59
N THR A 167 -10.69 22.19 4.35
CA THR A 167 -11.81 21.41 3.81
C THR A 167 -12.87 22.38 3.29
N ASP A 168 -13.21 22.27 2.01
CA ASP A 168 -14.31 23.03 1.40
C ASP A 168 -15.65 22.53 1.96
N THR A 169 -16.26 23.33 2.83
CA THR A 169 -17.70 23.29 3.11
C THR A 169 -18.22 24.71 3.07
N THR A 170 -19.11 24.98 2.11
CA THR A 170 -19.65 26.28 1.71
C THR A 170 -20.69 26.86 2.67
N GLY A 171 -20.75 28.20 2.74
CA GLY A 171 -22.01 28.94 2.98
C GLY A 171 -22.02 29.95 4.13
N GLY A 172 -21.60 31.20 3.88
CA GLY A 172 -21.81 32.31 4.82
C GLY A 172 -21.19 33.61 4.32
N ASN A 173 -21.95 34.39 3.56
CA ASN A 173 -21.55 35.63 2.90
C ASN A 173 -21.75 36.84 3.83
N THR A 174 -20.69 37.56 4.18
CA THR A 174 -20.71 39.03 4.49
C THR A 174 -19.28 39.57 4.36
N GLY A 175 -19.15 40.73 3.71
CA GLY A 175 -17.89 41.19 3.09
C GLY A 175 -16.87 41.85 4.00
N ILE A 176 -15.71 42.19 3.42
CA ILE A 176 -15.27 43.58 3.15
C ILE A 176 -14.02 43.51 2.26
N ARG A 177 -14.00 44.37 1.23
CA ARG A 177 -12.93 44.54 0.23
C ARG A 177 -11.65 45.13 0.85
N GLY A 178 -10.50 44.59 0.45
CA GLY A 178 -9.19 45.25 0.58
C GLY A 178 -8.40 45.12 -0.72
N ARG A 179 -8.13 46.26 -1.37
CA ARG A 179 -7.43 46.41 -2.66
C ARG A 179 -5.95 46.01 -2.58
N GLY A 180 -5.41 45.38 -3.64
CA GLY A 180 -3.95 45.21 -3.76
C GLY A 180 -3.47 44.47 -5.01
N TYR A 181 -3.31 45.23 -6.10
CA TYR A 181 -2.36 45.08 -7.22
C TYR A 181 -2.03 43.68 -7.82
N LYS A 182 -2.54 43.44 -9.04
CA LYS A 182 -2.06 42.40 -9.97
C LYS A 182 -0.65 42.75 -10.47
N ARG A 183 0.28 41.80 -10.42
CA ARG A 183 1.43 41.75 -11.32
C ARG A 183 1.50 40.34 -11.93
N ARG A 184 1.33 40.24 -13.26
CA ARG A 184 1.59 39.03 -14.04
C ARG A 184 3.05 39.05 -14.50
N VAL A 185 3.79 37.97 -14.29
CA VAL A 185 4.93 37.50 -15.12
C VAL A 185 5.13 35.98 -14.86
N PRO A 186 5.85 35.21 -15.71
CA PRO A 186 5.37 33.98 -16.33
C PRO A 186 6.02 32.70 -15.74
N GLU A 187 5.55 31.54 -16.22
CA GLU A 187 6.11 30.21 -15.93
C GLU A 187 7.62 30.11 -16.22
N GLN A 188 8.39 29.55 -15.27
CA GLN A 188 9.32 28.44 -15.51
C GLN A 188 9.91 27.89 -14.19
N PHE A 189 9.74 26.57 -14.03
CA PHE A 189 10.53 25.56 -13.31
C PHE A 189 11.24 25.88 -11.97
N GLY A 190 10.96 25.01 -10.99
CA GLY A 190 11.93 24.58 -9.98
C GLY A 190 11.53 24.88 -8.54
N GLY A 191 11.03 23.88 -7.82
CA GLY A 191 10.67 24.01 -6.40
C GLY A 191 10.89 22.73 -5.61
N ASN A 192 12.10 22.57 -5.08
CA ASN A 192 12.54 21.53 -4.15
C ASN A 192 11.50 21.24 -3.04
N GLN A 193 10.90 20.05 -3.07
CA GLN A 193 10.19 19.50 -1.92
C GLN A 193 11.20 18.97 -0.89
N ARG A 194 11.28 19.62 0.27
CA ARG A 194 11.88 19.03 1.47
C ARG A 194 10.95 17.92 1.99
N LYS A 195 11.33 16.67 1.71
CA LYS A 195 10.68 15.46 2.21
C LYS A 195 10.77 15.38 3.73
N THR A 196 9.64 15.33 4.40
CA THR A 196 9.50 14.81 5.77
C THR A 196 9.80 13.31 5.73
N ARG A 197 10.86 12.91 6.42
CA ARG A 197 11.40 11.55 6.47
C ARG A 197 10.61 10.70 7.48
N ASN A 198 9.42 10.19 7.11
CA ASN A 198 8.86 8.94 7.67
C ASN A 198 7.54 8.43 7.03
N ASP A 199 7.26 8.70 5.75
CA ASP A 199 6.18 7.97 5.07
C ASP A 199 6.67 6.55 4.71
N LEU A 200 6.29 5.56 5.52
CA LEU A 200 6.22 4.15 5.14
C LEU A 200 4.96 3.82 4.33
N GLY A 201 4.17 4.83 3.97
CA GLY A 201 3.14 4.72 2.95
C GLY A 201 3.79 4.38 1.61
N THR A 202 3.50 3.20 1.07
CA THR A 202 3.85 2.82 -0.30
C THR A 202 3.43 3.95 -1.24
N PRO A 203 4.34 4.47 -2.10
CA PRO A 203 3.99 5.51 -3.06
C PRO A 203 2.78 5.09 -3.88
N LYS A 204 1.94 6.06 -4.26
CA LYS A 204 0.86 5.78 -5.21
C LYS A 204 1.46 5.15 -6.46
N LEU A 205 0.93 4.00 -6.84
CA LEU A 205 1.33 3.33 -8.07
C LEU A 205 1.02 4.25 -9.26
N PRO A 206 1.86 4.21 -10.31
CA PRO A 206 1.52 4.80 -11.60
C PRO A 206 0.15 4.35 -12.09
N ALA A 207 -0.43 5.08 -13.06
CA ALA A 207 -1.75 4.76 -13.63
C ALA A 207 -1.86 3.32 -14.15
N HIS A 208 -0.75 2.73 -14.61
CA HIS A 208 -0.65 1.34 -15.05
C HIS A 208 -0.59 0.30 -13.90
N GLY A 209 -0.77 0.70 -12.64
CA GLY A 209 -0.99 -0.19 -11.49
C GLY A 209 0.19 -1.05 -11.07
N TYR A 210 1.44 -0.66 -11.39
CA TYR A 210 2.65 -1.37 -10.98
C TYR A 210 3.85 -0.40 -10.93
N PRO A 211 4.90 -0.61 -10.12
CA PRO A 211 6.10 0.22 -10.17
C PRO A 211 6.84 0.08 -11.51
N LEU A 212 7.33 1.18 -12.09
CA LEU A 212 8.18 1.14 -13.31
C LEU A 212 9.48 0.37 -13.07
N ASP A 213 10.03 0.56 -11.88
CA ASP A 213 11.21 -0.15 -11.40
C ASP A 213 10.80 -1.22 -10.41
N HIS A 214 11.03 -2.48 -10.78
CA HIS A 214 10.71 -3.63 -9.96
C HIS A 214 11.82 -4.68 -10.03
N PRO A 215 11.99 -5.51 -8.99
CA PRO A 215 12.81 -6.69 -9.09
C PRO A 215 12.18 -7.68 -10.09
N PHE A 216 13.02 -8.34 -10.89
CA PHE A 216 12.61 -9.47 -11.73
C PHE A 216 12.85 -10.77 -10.99
N ASN A 217 12.03 -11.78 -11.28
CA ASN A 217 12.23 -13.14 -10.77
C ASN A 217 13.59 -13.67 -11.26
N LYS A 218 14.49 -14.00 -10.33
CA LYS A 218 15.87 -14.43 -10.61
C LYS A 218 16.43 -15.29 -9.49
N ASP A 219 17.49 -16.04 -9.79
CA ASP A 219 18.25 -16.82 -8.80
C ASP A 219 17.39 -17.79 -7.94
N GLY A 220 16.27 -18.26 -8.50
CA GLY A 220 15.33 -19.12 -7.79
C GLY A 220 14.45 -18.39 -6.76
N TYR A 221 14.23 -17.09 -6.93
CA TYR A 221 13.32 -16.30 -6.11
C TYR A 221 12.28 -15.57 -6.97
N ARG A 222 11.07 -15.47 -6.42
CA ARG A 222 9.98 -14.66 -6.94
C ARG A 222 9.73 -13.47 -6.04
N TYR A 223 9.48 -12.34 -6.71
CA TYR A 223 9.17 -11.09 -6.05
C TYR A 223 7.73 -10.69 -6.34
N ILE A 224 6.91 -10.70 -5.31
CA ILE A 224 5.47 -10.46 -5.41
C ILE A 224 5.19 -9.12 -4.76
N LEU A 225 4.70 -8.15 -5.54
CA LEU A 225 4.42 -6.82 -5.03
C LEU A 225 3.40 -6.89 -3.88
N ALA A 226 3.76 -6.29 -2.75
CA ALA A 226 2.95 -6.24 -1.56
C ALA A 226 2.38 -4.82 -1.37
N GLU A 227 1.13 -4.77 -0.93
CA GLU A 227 0.47 -3.56 -0.48
C GLU A 227 0.08 -3.69 1.01
N PRO A 228 -0.01 -2.57 1.74
CA PRO A 228 -0.37 -2.63 3.14
C PRO A 228 -1.78 -3.22 3.31
N ASP A 229 -1.95 -4.18 4.22
CA ASP A 229 -3.25 -4.78 4.50
C ASP A 229 -4.00 -3.94 5.55
N PRO A 230 -5.17 -3.36 5.23
CA PRO A 230 -5.94 -2.56 6.18
C PRO A 230 -6.61 -3.38 7.28
N HIS A 231 -6.77 -4.69 7.09
CA HIS A 231 -7.43 -5.57 8.06
C HIS A 231 -6.44 -6.36 8.92
N ALA A 232 -5.13 -6.21 8.68
CA ALA A 232 -4.13 -6.91 9.46
C ALA A 232 -4.16 -6.43 10.93
N PRO A 233 -4.11 -7.35 11.91
CA PRO A 233 -4.08 -7.00 13.32
C PRO A 233 -2.79 -6.25 13.65
N PHE A 234 -2.86 -5.33 14.62
CA PHE A 234 -1.72 -4.51 15.09
C PHE A 234 -1.12 -3.58 14.03
N ARG A 235 -1.82 -3.38 12.89
CA ARG A 235 -1.34 -2.50 11.82
C ARG A 235 -1.16 -1.05 12.27
N GLN A 236 -2.14 -0.52 12.99
CA GLN A 236 -2.07 0.85 13.51
C GLN A 236 -0.90 1.00 14.49
N GLU A 237 -0.72 0.04 15.39
CA GLU A 237 0.38 0.03 16.35
C GLU A 237 1.75 -0.03 15.67
N PHE A 238 1.88 -0.80 14.58
CA PHE A 238 3.09 -0.84 13.76
C PHE A 238 3.36 0.51 13.08
N ASP A 239 2.34 1.13 12.48
CA ASP A 239 2.48 2.42 11.78
C ASP A 239 2.81 3.58 12.76
N GLU A 240 2.33 3.51 14.01
CA GLU A 240 2.53 4.54 15.04
C GLU A 240 3.83 4.35 15.85
N SER A 241 4.36 3.14 15.92
CA SER A 241 5.54 2.83 16.73
C SER A 241 6.85 3.19 16.01
N SER A 242 7.63 4.08 16.63
CA SER A 242 8.99 4.41 16.18
C SER A 242 9.98 3.27 16.39
N ASP A 243 9.64 2.27 17.21
CA ASP A 243 10.54 1.19 17.64
C ASP A 243 10.71 0.10 16.57
N TRP A 244 9.93 0.17 15.49
CA TRP A 244 10.01 -0.69 14.31
C TRP A 244 10.90 -0.14 13.21
N ALA A 245 11.47 1.06 13.39
CA ALA A 245 12.40 1.63 12.45
C ALA A 245 13.67 0.76 12.31
N GLY A 246 13.85 0.15 11.14
CA GLY A 246 15.01 -0.70 10.82
C GLY A 246 14.88 -2.17 11.23
N LYS A 247 13.76 -2.58 11.84
CA LYS A 247 13.46 -4.00 12.11
C LYS A 247 12.84 -4.67 10.87
N PRO A 248 12.92 -6.02 10.76
CA PRO A 248 12.18 -6.76 9.75
C PRO A 248 10.67 -6.47 9.86
N ILE A 249 10.04 -6.24 8.71
CA ILE A 249 8.60 -5.95 8.65
C ILE A 249 7.83 -7.27 8.68
N PRO A 250 6.86 -7.45 9.59
CA PRO A 250 6.01 -8.63 9.58
C PRO A 250 5.20 -8.79 8.30
N GLY A 251 5.30 -9.96 7.67
CA GLY A 251 4.62 -10.26 6.40
C GLY A 251 3.11 -10.09 6.48
N TRP A 252 2.48 -10.53 7.57
CA TRP A 252 1.01 -10.49 7.72
C TRP A 252 0.39 -9.09 7.74
N LEU A 253 1.19 -8.04 7.97
CA LEU A 253 0.76 -6.63 7.90
C LEU A 253 0.51 -6.15 6.47
N TYR A 254 0.94 -6.94 5.49
CA TYR A 254 0.78 -6.67 4.08
C TYR A 254 -0.03 -7.78 3.43
N ARG A 255 -0.44 -7.55 2.19
CA ARG A 255 -1.08 -8.53 1.32
C ARG A 255 -0.56 -8.37 -0.09
N LYS A 256 -0.70 -9.42 -0.89
CA LYS A 256 -0.32 -9.36 -2.31
C LYS A 256 -1.17 -8.32 -3.02
N LEU A 257 -0.55 -7.47 -3.86
CA LEU A 257 -1.29 -6.61 -4.77
C LEU A 257 -2.06 -7.47 -5.77
N ASN A 258 -3.38 -7.28 -5.81
CA ASN A 258 -4.24 -7.96 -6.77
C ASN A 258 -4.80 -6.94 -7.77
N PRO A 259 -4.38 -6.97 -9.06
CA PRO A 259 -4.83 -6.01 -10.04
C PRO A 259 -6.34 -6.11 -10.30
N SER A 260 -7.03 -4.97 -10.44
CA SER A 260 -8.47 -4.92 -10.73
C SER A 260 -8.84 -5.26 -12.18
N GLN A 261 -7.86 -5.53 -13.03
CA GLN A 261 -8.02 -5.86 -14.44
C GLN A 261 -7.01 -6.92 -14.86
N VAL A 262 -7.42 -7.77 -15.81
CA VAL A 262 -6.52 -8.73 -16.45
C VAL A 262 -5.71 -8.00 -17.52
N LEU A 263 -4.38 -8.04 -17.36
CA LEU A 263 -3.42 -7.26 -18.14
C LEU A 263 -2.14 -8.07 -18.33
N LEU A 264 -1.24 -7.68 -19.22
CA LEU A 264 0.10 -8.27 -19.29
C LEU A 264 0.93 -7.83 -18.08
N THR A 265 1.61 -8.79 -17.46
CA THR A 265 2.36 -8.53 -16.22
C THR A 265 3.70 -7.84 -16.48
N LEU A 266 4.08 -6.88 -15.64
CA LEU A 266 5.35 -6.16 -15.81
C LEU A 266 6.53 -6.86 -15.13
N HIS A 267 6.30 -7.55 -14.02
CA HIS A 267 7.35 -8.23 -13.23
C HIS A 267 7.58 -9.68 -13.66
N ASP A 268 6.52 -10.35 -14.08
CA ASP A 268 6.53 -11.78 -14.37
C ASP A 268 6.68 -12.04 -15.88
N ARG A 269 7.73 -11.44 -16.45
CA ARG A 269 8.10 -11.49 -17.86
C ARG A 269 9.62 -11.51 -18.03
N ALA A 270 10.08 -11.92 -19.21
CA ALA A 270 11.47 -11.69 -19.58
C ALA A 270 11.77 -10.17 -19.64
N PRO A 271 12.91 -9.68 -19.09
CA PRO A 271 13.24 -8.25 -19.06
C PRO A 271 13.28 -7.59 -20.44
N GLN A 272 13.67 -8.34 -21.48
CA GLN A 272 13.79 -7.88 -22.86
C GLN A 272 12.45 -7.61 -23.57
N ILE A 273 11.33 -8.12 -23.05
CA ILE A 273 10.02 -7.85 -23.65
C ILE A 273 9.67 -6.38 -23.46
N LYS A 274 9.15 -5.73 -24.50
CA LYS A 274 8.58 -4.40 -24.38
C LYS A 274 7.07 -4.54 -24.24
N VAL A 275 6.49 -3.85 -23.28
CA VAL A 275 5.04 -3.86 -23.02
C VAL A 275 4.54 -2.45 -23.23
N THR A 276 3.39 -2.30 -23.88
CA THR A 276 2.73 -1.00 -24.04
C THR A 276 2.30 -0.42 -22.69
N GLU A 277 2.07 0.90 -22.64
CA GLU A 277 1.70 1.59 -21.40
C GLU A 277 0.38 1.07 -20.80
N ASP A 278 -0.60 0.76 -21.66
CA ASP A 278 -1.87 0.14 -21.29
C ASP A 278 -1.76 -1.35 -20.93
N ARG A 279 -0.59 -1.96 -21.16
CA ARG A 279 -0.29 -3.39 -20.93
C ARG A 279 -1.18 -4.35 -21.72
N MET A 280 -1.66 -3.92 -22.87
CA MET A 280 -2.50 -4.72 -23.77
C MET A 280 -1.77 -5.19 -25.03
N ALA A 281 -0.50 -4.84 -25.20
CA ALA A 281 0.36 -5.42 -26.22
C ALA A 281 1.80 -5.62 -25.73
N ALA A 282 2.47 -6.59 -26.33
CA ALA A 282 3.87 -6.88 -26.08
C ALA A 282 4.64 -7.09 -27.38
N THR A 283 5.88 -6.61 -27.39
CA THR A 283 6.83 -6.74 -28.50
C THR A 283 8.05 -7.51 -28.03
N GLY A 284 8.43 -8.52 -28.82
CA GLY A 284 9.63 -9.33 -28.58
C GLY A 284 10.93 -8.63 -28.96
N GLU A 285 12.04 -9.32 -28.76
CA GLU A 285 13.38 -8.90 -29.19
C GLU A 285 14.13 -10.09 -29.82
N LYS A 286 15.47 -10.06 -29.92
CA LYS A 286 16.26 -11.03 -30.72
C LYS A 286 15.93 -12.51 -30.49
N GLY A 287 15.82 -12.93 -29.23
CA GLY A 287 15.57 -14.32 -28.82
C GLY A 287 14.11 -14.58 -28.46
N TYR A 288 13.78 -15.86 -28.18
CA TYR A 288 12.48 -16.17 -27.62
C TYR A 288 12.42 -15.65 -26.19
N CYS A 289 11.31 -15.01 -25.85
CA CYS A 289 11.01 -14.54 -24.51
C CYS A 289 9.52 -14.67 -24.25
N THR A 290 9.15 -14.88 -22.99
CA THR A 290 7.76 -15.13 -22.59
C THR A 290 7.28 -14.10 -21.57
N ILE A 291 6.01 -13.73 -21.69
CA ILE A 291 5.26 -12.89 -20.76
C ILE A 291 3.92 -13.56 -20.43
N ARG A 292 3.48 -13.43 -19.18
CA ARG A 292 2.19 -13.93 -18.70
C ARG A 292 1.20 -12.79 -18.45
N ALA A 293 -0.09 -13.12 -18.39
CA ALA A 293 -1.10 -12.21 -17.85
C ALA A 293 -1.02 -12.13 -16.32
N THR A 294 -1.70 -11.15 -15.73
CA THR A 294 -1.76 -10.94 -14.28
C THR A 294 -2.53 -12.02 -13.51
N HIS A 295 -3.49 -12.68 -14.18
CA HIS A 295 -4.42 -13.62 -13.57
C HIS A 295 -4.30 -15.02 -14.18
N TYR A 296 -4.62 -16.02 -13.36
CA TYR A 296 -4.67 -17.42 -13.76
C TYR A 296 -6.05 -18.02 -13.56
N VAL A 297 -6.29 -19.14 -14.22
CA VAL A 297 -7.47 -20.00 -14.06
C VAL A 297 -7.03 -21.39 -13.60
N ASN A 298 -7.87 -22.06 -12.82
CA ASN A 298 -7.58 -23.39 -12.27
C ASN A 298 -8.77 -24.35 -12.28
N ARG A 299 -9.92 -23.89 -12.79
CA ARG A 299 -11.18 -24.63 -12.95
C ARG A 299 -12.11 -23.88 -13.90
N GLY A 300 -13.08 -24.59 -14.47
CA GLY A 300 -14.07 -24.04 -15.42
C GLY A 300 -13.53 -23.88 -16.84
N ILE A 301 -14.33 -23.21 -17.69
CA ILE A 301 -14.06 -23.01 -19.12
C ILE A 301 -13.80 -21.53 -19.37
N TRP A 302 -12.61 -21.20 -19.86
CA TRP A 302 -12.15 -19.83 -20.01
C TRP A 302 -11.59 -19.54 -21.39
N TYR A 303 -11.79 -18.31 -21.85
CA TYR A 303 -11.38 -17.86 -23.18
C TYR A 303 -10.67 -16.51 -23.15
N TRP A 304 -9.68 -16.35 -24.03
CA TRP A 304 -9.08 -15.07 -24.36
C TRP A 304 -8.59 -15.07 -25.82
N GLU A 305 -8.38 -13.87 -26.37
CA GLU A 305 -7.89 -13.67 -27.73
C GLU A 305 -6.59 -12.86 -27.76
N CYS A 306 -5.84 -13.02 -28.83
CA CYS A 306 -4.76 -12.11 -29.19
C CYS A 306 -4.76 -11.84 -30.70
N THR A 307 -4.28 -10.66 -31.11
CA THR A 307 -4.07 -10.33 -32.53
C THR A 307 -2.57 -10.19 -32.79
N ILE A 308 -2.10 -10.81 -33.88
CA ILE A 308 -0.73 -10.61 -34.35
C ILE A 308 -0.69 -9.28 -35.12
N GLU A 309 -0.17 -8.24 -34.49
CA GLU A 309 -0.19 -6.88 -35.06
C GLU A 309 0.90 -6.66 -36.10
N GLU A 310 2.12 -7.12 -35.80
CA GLU A 310 3.28 -6.98 -36.68
C GLU A 310 4.12 -8.24 -36.59
N MET A 311 4.40 -8.91 -37.72
CA MET A 311 5.25 -10.10 -37.76
C MET A 311 6.33 -9.96 -38.84
N PRO A 312 7.49 -9.39 -38.49
CA PRO A 312 8.62 -9.26 -39.42
C PRO A 312 9.12 -10.61 -39.94
N GLU A 313 9.89 -10.58 -41.03
CA GLU A 313 10.42 -11.81 -41.62
C GLU A 313 11.24 -12.63 -40.60
N LEU A 314 11.03 -13.95 -40.60
CA LEU A 314 11.63 -14.90 -39.65
C LEU A 314 11.21 -14.69 -38.19
N ALA A 315 10.35 -13.73 -37.86
CA ALA A 315 9.75 -13.62 -36.54
C ALA A 315 8.74 -14.76 -36.33
N ALA A 316 8.48 -15.08 -35.07
CA ALA A 316 7.57 -16.17 -34.73
C ALA A 316 6.96 -15.94 -33.35
N THR A 317 5.81 -16.56 -33.12
CA THR A 317 5.18 -16.55 -31.80
C THR A 317 4.83 -17.97 -31.37
N ARG A 318 4.70 -18.14 -30.06
CA ARG A 318 4.01 -19.27 -29.45
C ARG A 318 3.01 -18.74 -28.44
N ILE A 319 1.73 -19.00 -28.68
CA ILE A 319 0.63 -18.47 -27.88
C ILE A 319 -0.05 -19.61 -27.15
N GLY A 320 -0.44 -19.41 -25.89
CA GLY A 320 -1.18 -20.42 -25.13
C GLY A 320 -1.23 -20.12 -23.64
N PHE A 321 -1.05 -21.16 -22.83
CA PHE A 321 -1.10 -21.07 -21.37
C PHE A 321 0.22 -21.53 -20.73
N ALA A 322 0.60 -20.86 -19.65
CA ALA A 322 1.76 -21.19 -18.83
C ALA A 322 1.35 -21.30 -17.36
N GLN A 323 1.95 -22.23 -16.62
CA GLN A 323 1.95 -22.21 -15.16
C GLN A 323 3.07 -21.30 -14.64
N ALA A 324 3.00 -20.96 -13.35
CA ALA A 324 3.90 -19.97 -12.73
C ALA A 324 5.40 -20.33 -12.86
N TYR A 325 5.74 -21.62 -12.84
CA TYR A 325 7.11 -22.13 -12.92
C TYR A 325 7.65 -22.26 -14.37
N GLY A 326 6.89 -21.83 -15.37
CA GLY A 326 7.36 -21.80 -16.75
C GLY A 326 8.52 -20.80 -16.94
N ASN A 327 9.57 -21.23 -17.64
CA ASN A 327 10.77 -20.43 -17.87
C ASN A 327 10.49 -19.26 -18.83
N LEU A 328 10.51 -18.04 -18.29
CA LEU A 328 10.22 -16.81 -19.03
C LEU A 328 11.29 -16.46 -20.09
N GLN A 329 12.50 -16.96 -19.96
CA GLN A 329 13.59 -16.79 -20.94
C GLN A 329 13.55 -17.82 -22.07
N ALA A 330 12.63 -18.79 -21.99
CA ALA A 330 12.47 -19.86 -22.97
C ALA A 330 11.18 -19.66 -23.78
N PRO A 331 11.09 -20.28 -24.97
CA PRO A 331 9.82 -20.31 -25.70
C PRO A 331 8.75 -21.05 -24.90
N LEU A 332 7.51 -20.58 -24.96
CA LEU A 332 6.38 -21.29 -24.34
C LEU A 332 6.30 -22.74 -24.88
N GLY A 333 6.06 -23.70 -23.98
CA GLY A 333 6.10 -25.13 -24.29
C GLY A 333 7.51 -25.73 -24.36
N TYR A 334 8.54 -25.02 -23.87
CA TYR A 334 9.88 -25.58 -23.67
C TYR A 334 9.93 -26.62 -22.54
N ASP A 335 9.25 -26.32 -21.43
CA ASP A 335 9.21 -27.13 -20.21
C ASP A 335 7.82 -27.80 -20.02
N LYS A 336 7.64 -28.44 -18.87
CA LYS A 336 6.38 -29.09 -18.45
C LYS A 336 5.28 -28.12 -18.05
N PHE A 337 5.61 -26.85 -17.85
CA PHE A 337 4.70 -25.85 -17.32
C PHE A 337 4.03 -25.02 -18.42
N GLY A 338 4.40 -25.21 -19.68
CA GLY A 338 3.85 -24.46 -20.82
C GLY A 338 3.18 -25.33 -21.88
N TYR A 339 2.11 -24.82 -22.45
CA TYR A 339 1.40 -25.38 -23.60
C TYR A 339 1.17 -24.28 -24.61
N SER A 340 1.56 -24.49 -25.86
CA SER A 340 1.49 -23.44 -26.87
C SER A 340 1.20 -23.91 -28.27
N TRP A 341 0.74 -22.98 -29.08
CA TRP A 341 0.57 -23.11 -30.52
C TRP A 341 1.52 -22.14 -31.21
N ARG A 342 2.30 -22.63 -32.17
CA ARG A 342 3.35 -21.88 -32.87
C ARG A 342 2.85 -21.35 -34.21
N SER A 343 3.17 -20.08 -34.49
CA SER A 343 2.82 -19.40 -35.75
C SER A 343 3.30 -20.16 -36.99
N ARG A 344 4.58 -20.55 -36.96
CA ARG A 344 5.20 -21.29 -38.05
C ARG A 344 4.71 -22.74 -38.09
N LYS A 345 4.08 -23.12 -39.22
CA LYS A 345 3.56 -24.47 -39.51
C LYS A 345 2.45 -24.97 -38.58
N GLY A 346 1.85 -24.09 -37.77
CA GLY A 346 0.69 -24.41 -36.93
C GLY A 346 0.90 -25.59 -35.99
N THR A 347 2.10 -25.72 -35.43
CA THR A 347 2.46 -26.85 -34.55
C THR A 347 2.22 -26.51 -33.10
N VAL A 348 1.66 -27.43 -32.32
CA VAL A 348 1.56 -27.30 -30.87
C VAL A 348 2.82 -27.81 -30.18
N PHE A 349 3.24 -27.16 -29.09
CA PHE A 349 4.47 -27.43 -28.35
C PHE A 349 4.23 -27.59 -26.85
N HIS A 350 4.80 -28.66 -26.29
CA HIS A 350 4.88 -28.96 -24.87
C HIS A 350 6.14 -29.81 -24.61
N GLU A 351 6.87 -29.57 -23.52
CA GLU A 351 8.13 -30.28 -23.21
C GLU A 351 9.16 -30.26 -24.36
N SER A 352 9.22 -29.16 -25.10
CA SER A 352 10.03 -29.00 -26.31
C SER A 352 9.66 -29.93 -27.49
N ILE A 353 8.58 -30.70 -27.36
CA ILE A 353 8.08 -31.61 -28.40
C ILE A 353 7.01 -30.88 -29.22
N GLY A 354 7.29 -30.72 -30.52
CA GLY A 354 6.36 -30.14 -31.48
C GLY A 354 5.53 -31.20 -32.19
N LYS A 355 4.21 -31.05 -32.23
CA LYS A 355 3.30 -31.89 -33.02
C LYS A 355 2.60 -31.03 -34.07
N HIS A 356 2.46 -31.53 -35.28
CA HIS A 356 1.64 -30.87 -36.28
C HIS A 356 0.18 -30.90 -35.84
N PHE A 357 -0.52 -29.77 -35.98
CA PHE A 357 -1.86 -29.58 -35.44
C PHE A 357 -2.76 -28.86 -36.44
N SER A 358 -2.28 -27.75 -37.00
CA SER A 358 -3.05 -26.92 -37.94
C SER A 358 -2.15 -26.30 -39.00
N GLN A 359 -2.76 -25.50 -39.88
CA GLN A 359 -1.99 -24.52 -40.66
C GLN A 359 -1.42 -23.43 -39.76
N GLY A 360 -0.36 -22.78 -40.25
CA GLY A 360 0.23 -21.63 -39.56
C GLY A 360 -0.69 -20.41 -39.52
N TYR A 361 -0.32 -19.47 -38.66
CA TYR A 361 -0.93 -18.15 -38.56
C TYR A 361 0.14 -17.07 -38.67
N GLY A 362 -0.27 -15.84 -38.98
CA GLY A 362 0.64 -14.73 -39.24
C GLY A 362 0.04 -13.37 -38.87
N GLU A 363 0.65 -12.31 -39.39
CA GLU A 363 0.19 -10.93 -39.22
C GLU A 363 -1.28 -10.75 -39.63
N GLY A 364 -2.03 -10.01 -38.82
CA GLY A 364 -3.47 -9.76 -39.00
C GLY A 364 -4.39 -10.86 -38.46
N ASP A 365 -3.89 -12.08 -38.22
CA ASP A 365 -4.70 -13.14 -37.63
C ASP A 365 -5.04 -12.83 -36.16
N THR A 366 -6.29 -13.10 -35.78
CA THR A 366 -6.74 -13.12 -34.40
C THR A 366 -6.87 -14.57 -33.94
N LEU A 367 -6.20 -14.91 -32.86
CA LEU A 367 -6.21 -16.25 -32.29
C LEU A 367 -7.04 -16.26 -31.02
N GLY A 368 -7.92 -17.26 -30.91
CA GLY A 368 -8.66 -17.55 -29.70
C GLY A 368 -8.08 -18.78 -29.00
N ILE A 369 -7.98 -18.73 -27.68
CA ILE A 369 -7.45 -19.84 -26.89
C ILE A 369 -8.46 -20.13 -25.78
N LEU A 370 -9.03 -21.33 -25.82
CA LEU A 370 -9.99 -21.83 -24.85
C LEU A 370 -9.30 -22.89 -23.97
N ILE A 371 -9.44 -22.77 -22.66
CA ILE A 371 -8.99 -23.81 -21.72
C ILE A 371 -10.19 -24.31 -20.92
N GLU A 372 -10.31 -25.62 -20.83
CA GLU A 372 -11.31 -26.31 -20.02
C GLU A 372 -10.59 -27.09 -18.92
N LEU A 373 -10.91 -26.76 -17.67
CA LEU A 373 -10.32 -27.33 -16.47
C LEU A 373 -11.44 -27.93 -15.60
N PRO A 374 -11.56 -29.27 -15.52
CA PRO A 374 -12.52 -29.90 -14.65
C PRO A 374 -12.31 -29.53 -13.18
N ASP A 375 -13.41 -29.47 -12.43
CA ASP A 375 -13.32 -29.34 -10.98
C ASP A 375 -12.67 -30.59 -10.37
N ILE A 376 -11.83 -30.36 -9.36
CA ILE A 376 -11.17 -31.42 -8.61
C ILE A 376 -11.97 -31.60 -7.31
N PRO A 377 -12.61 -32.77 -7.09
CA PRO A 377 -13.33 -33.02 -5.85
C PRO A 377 -12.41 -32.84 -4.64
N SER A 378 -12.85 -32.07 -3.65
CA SER A 378 -12.05 -31.68 -2.47
C SER A 378 -10.78 -30.86 -2.78
N GLY A 379 -10.70 -30.25 -3.97
CA GLY A 379 -9.63 -29.33 -4.34
C GLY A 379 -9.63 -28.08 -3.45
N ASN A 380 -8.46 -27.69 -2.97
CA ASN A 380 -8.29 -26.41 -2.31
C ASN A 380 -7.98 -25.33 -3.36
N TYR A 381 -8.90 -24.39 -3.54
CA TYR A 381 -8.78 -23.27 -4.47
C TYR A 381 -8.39 -21.95 -3.79
N ILE A 382 -8.06 -21.99 -2.49
CA ILE A 382 -7.63 -20.81 -1.74
C ILE A 382 -6.26 -20.36 -2.28
N PRO A 383 -6.13 -19.11 -2.78
CA PRO A 383 -4.87 -18.61 -3.30
C PRO A 383 -3.82 -18.41 -2.19
N PRO A 384 -2.52 -18.47 -2.52
CA PRO A 384 -1.46 -18.18 -1.54
C PRO A 384 -1.52 -16.71 -1.08
N THR A 385 -1.40 -16.49 0.22
CA THR A 385 -1.40 -15.15 0.83
C THR A 385 -0.02 -14.52 0.92
N TYR A 386 1.02 -15.36 1.00
CA TYR A 386 2.42 -14.99 1.23
C TYR A 386 2.67 -14.25 2.56
N LYS A 387 1.69 -14.19 3.46
CA LYS A 387 1.77 -13.47 4.74
C LYS A 387 2.79 -14.06 5.71
N ASP A 388 3.21 -15.31 5.47
CA ASP A 388 4.28 -16.03 6.16
C ASP A 388 5.67 -15.73 5.58
N LYS A 389 5.75 -15.08 4.42
CA LYS A 389 7.00 -14.83 3.69
C LYS A 389 7.65 -13.52 4.12
N PRO A 390 8.99 -13.42 4.01
CA PRO A 390 9.70 -12.18 4.28
C PRO A 390 9.35 -11.10 3.27
N LEU A 391 9.31 -9.85 3.76
CA LEU A 391 9.16 -8.66 2.93
C LEU A 391 10.53 -8.02 2.68
N VAL A 392 10.81 -7.73 1.41
CA VAL A 392 12.00 -7.00 0.98
C VAL A 392 11.61 -5.66 0.39
N LYS A 393 12.37 -4.62 0.73
CA LYS A 393 12.17 -3.27 0.19
C LYS A 393 13.02 -3.08 -1.06
N PHE A 394 12.37 -2.85 -2.19
CA PHE A 394 13.04 -2.45 -3.42
C PHE A 394 12.61 -1.04 -3.81
N LYS A 395 13.57 -0.11 -3.80
CA LYS A 395 13.34 1.33 -3.90
C LYS A 395 12.32 1.80 -2.86
N SER A 396 11.11 2.13 -3.29
CA SER A 396 10.04 2.65 -2.44
C SER A 396 8.88 1.68 -2.24
N HIS A 397 8.96 0.45 -2.78
CA HIS A 397 7.89 -0.55 -2.70
C HIS A 397 8.36 -1.79 -1.96
N LEU A 398 7.42 -2.53 -1.38
CA LEU A 398 7.66 -3.77 -0.66
C LEU A 398 7.23 -4.95 -1.51
N TYR A 399 7.98 -6.04 -1.44
CA TYR A 399 7.72 -7.26 -2.17
C TYR A 399 7.87 -8.43 -1.21
N TYR A 400 6.98 -9.42 -1.31
CA TYR A 400 7.28 -10.73 -0.75
C TYR A 400 8.38 -11.39 -1.56
N GLU A 401 9.34 -11.97 -0.86
CA GLU A 401 10.35 -12.84 -1.45
C GLU A 401 9.97 -14.29 -1.16
N ASP A 402 9.70 -15.05 -2.22
CA ASP A 402 9.34 -16.47 -2.13
C ASP A 402 10.33 -17.31 -2.94
N ARG A 403 10.67 -18.50 -2.44
CA ARG A 403 11.69 -19.36 -3.06
C ARG A 403 11.04 -20.27 -4.10
N ASP A 404 11.60 -20.28 -5.30
CA ASP A 404 11.17 -21.16 -6.38
C ASP A 404 11.69 -22.58 -6.20
N GLU A 405 10.81 -23.47 -5.75
CA GLU A 405 11.09 -24.90 -5.57
C GLU A 405 10.72 -25.71 -6.83
N VAL A 406 11.29 -25.34 -7.97
CA VAL A 406 10.96 -25.93 -9.29
C VAL A 406 11.00 -27.47 -9.29
N GLN A 407 11.99 -28.06 -8.63
CA GLN A 407 12.15 -29.53 -8.57
C GLN A 407 11.07 -30.22 -7.74
N GLU A 408 10.51 -29.55 -6.74
CA GLU A 408 9.40 -30.07 -5.97
C GLU A 408 8.09 -29.98 -6.78
N GLU A 409 7.86 -28.85 -7.42
CA GLU A 409 6.68 -28.64 -8.26
C GLU A 409 6.64 -29.59 -9.45
N LEU A 410 7.79 -29.86 -10.08
CA LEU A 410 7.92 -30.89 -11.11
C LEU A 410 7.51 -32.29 -10.63
N ARG A 411 7.75 -32.62 -9.36
CA ARG A 411 7.34 -33.91 -8.74
C ARG A 411 5.85 -33.94 -8.41
N LYS A 412 5.22 -32.78 -8.20
CA LYS A 412 3.78 -32.64 -7.90
C LYS A 412 2.90 -32.66 -9.15
N LEU A 413 3.45 -32.41 -10.34
CA LEU A 413 2.70 -32.40 -11.59
C LEU A 413 1.99 -33.75 -11.84
N LYS A 414 0.66 -33.69 -11.96
CA LYS A 414 -0.21 -34.83 -12.26
C LYS A 414 -1.17 -34.44 -13.38
N PRO A 415 -1.33 -35.27 -14.44
CA PRO A 415 -2.33 -35.03 -15.47
C PRO A 415 -3.73 -34.88 -14.88
N LEU A 416 -4.47 -33.86 -15.31
CA LEU A 416 -5.86 -33.62 -14.95
C LEU A 416 -6.75 -34.19 -16.06
N LYS A 417 -7.35 -35.36 -15.80
CA LYS A 417 -8.19 -36.04 -16.79
C LYS A 417 -9.36 -35.17 -17.21
N GLY A 418 -9.56 -35.01 -18.51
CA GLY A 418 -10.61 -34.18 -19.10
C GLY A 418 -10.22 -32.71 -19.29
N ALA A 419 -9.07 -32.27 -18.76
CA ALA A 419 -8.56 -30.93 -19.03
C ALA A 419 -8.05 -30.82 -20.46
N LYS A 420 -8.38 -29.74 -21.17
CA LYS A 420 -7.98 -29.55 -22.56
C LYS A 420 -7.78 -28.09 -22.95
N ILE A 421 -7.07 -27.88 -24.05
CA ILE A 421 -6.85 -26.57 -24.66
C ILE A 421 -7.25 -26.65 -26.14
N ASP A 422 -8.23 -25.85 -26.51
CA ASP A 422 -8.74 -25.71 -27.87
C ASP A 422 -8.25 -24.38 -28.47
N PHE A 423 -7.94 -24.38 -29.77
CA PHE A 423 -7.40 -23.20 -30.46
C PHE A 423 -8.33 -22.75 -31.60
N TYR A 424 -8.46 -21.44 -31.78
CA TYR A 424 -9.28 -20.81 -32.79
C TYR A 424 -8.44 -19.84 -33.63
N LYS A 425 -8.71 -19.77 -34.93
CA LYS A 425 -8.13 -18.79 -35.86
C LYS A 425 -9.26 -18.01 -36.52
N ASN A 426 -9.32 -16.70 -36.28
CA ASN A 426 -10.34 -15.82 -36.84
C ASN A 426 -11.77 -16.37 -36.60
N GLY A 427 -12.01 -16.91 -35.40
CA GLY A 427 -13.27 -17.54 -34.99
C GLY A 427 -13.49 -18.99 -35.45
N VAL A 428 -12.60 -19.54 -36.27
CA VAL A 428 -12.70 -20.94 -36.73
C VAL A 428 -11.94 -21.86 -35.78
N HIS A 429 -12.65 -22.81 -35.17
CA HIS A 429 -12.07 -23.84 -34.31
C HIS A 429 -11.08 -24.72 -35.10
N GLN A 430 -9.81 -24.74 -34.67
CA GLN A 430 -8.73 -25.53 -35.27
C GLN A 430 -8.61 -26.94 -34.66
N GLY A 431 -9.32 -27.19 -33.55
CA GLY A 431 -9.34 -28.45 -32.81
C GLY A 431 -8.70 -28.35 -31.42
N THR A 432 -8.61 -29.51 -30.77
CA THR A 432 -7.99 -29.68 -29.46
C THR A 432 -6.49 -29.90 -29.59
N GLY A 433 -5.70 -28.91 -29.19
CA GLY A 433 -4.25 -28.99 -29.26
C GLY A 433 -3.64 -29.85 -28.15
N PHE A 434 -4.27 -29.86 -26.98
CA PHE A 434 -3.83 -30.63 -25.82
C PHE A 434 -5.00 -31.22 -25.05
N GLN A 435 -4.82 -32.44 -24.55
CA GLN A 435 -5.76 -33.15 -23.68
C GLN A 435 -4.99 -33.71 -22.48
N ASP A 436 -5.71 -33.87 -21.37
CA ASP A 436 -5.20 -34.34 -20.08
C ASP A 436 -3.94 -33.58 -19.63
N ILE A 437 -3.96 -32.24 -19.75
CA ILE A 437 -2.88 -31.36 -19.31
C ILE A 437 -2.66 -31.45 -17.79
N TYR A 438 -1.49 -31.09 -17.28
CA TYR A 438 -1.21 -31.17 -15.85
C TYR A 438 -2.17 -30.29 -15.02
N ALA A 439 -2.57 -30.75 -13.83
CA ALA A 439 -3.31 -29.91 -12.89
C ALA A 439 -2.45 -28.70 -12.48
N GLY A 440 -3.08 -27.54 -12.31
CA GLY A 440 -2.38 -26.34 -11.85
C GLY A 440 -3.08 -25.03 -12.20
N ASN A 441 -2.40 -23.94 -11.91
CA ASN A 441 -2.83 -22.57 -12.18
C ASN A 441 -2.27 -22.12 -13.54
N TYR A 442 -3.15 -21.81 -14.49
CA TYR A 442 -2.79 -21.46 -15.86
C TYR A 442 -3.02 -19.99 -16.17
N PHE A 443 -1.97 -19.31 -16.59
CA PHE A 443 -1.98 -17.92 -17.04
C PHE A 443 -1.96 -17.86 -18.57
N PRO A 444 -2.78 -17.02 -19.21
CA PRO A 444 -2.55 -16.62 -20.60
C PRO A 444 -1.10 -16.18 -20.79
N ALA A 445 -0.46 -16.67 -21.85
CA ALA A 445 0.95 -16.44 -22.08
C ALA A 445 1.28 -16.22 -23.56
N LEU A 446 2.18 -15.26 -23.79
CA LEU A 446 2.74 -14.93 -25.08
C LEU A 446 4.23 -15.25 -25.06
N SER A 447 4.70 -15.98 -26.06
CA SER A 447 6.12 -16.14 -26.31
C SER A 447 6.47 -15.56 -27.68
N LEU A 448 7.40 -14.61 -27.69
CA LEU A 448 7.68 -13.73 -28.81
C LEU A 448 9.12 -13.94 -29.26
N TYR A 449 9.35 -14.05 -30.56
CA TYR A 449 10.68 -14.18 -31.17
C TYR A 449 10.88 -13.10 -32.22
N LYS A 450 12.01 -12.40 -32.12
CA LYS A 450 12.29 -11.15 -32.85
C LYS A 450 11.24 -10.07 -32.51
N ASN A 451 11.28 -8.96 -33.24
CA ASN A 451 10.46 -7.77 -33.05
C ASN A 451 8.97 -7.97 -33.39
N VAL A 452 8.41 -9.15 -33.16
CA VAL A 452 6.97 -9.42 -33.34
C VAL A 452 6.18 -8.71 -32.26
N THR A 453 5.06 -8.10 -32.65
CA THR A 453 4.14 -7.41 -31.75
C THR A 453 2.80 -8.14 -31.72
N VAL A 454 2.31 -8.43 -30.52
CA VAL A 454 1.03 -9.10 -30.29
C VAL A 454 0.22 -8.30 -29.29
N SER A 455 -1.03 -7.99 -29.65
CA SER A 455 -2.02 -7.40 -28.76
C SER A 455 -2.90 -8.49 -28.15
N VAL A 456 -3.42 -8.26 -26.94
CA VAL A 456 -4.27 -9.20 -26.21
C VAL A 456 -5.66 -8.62 -25.98
N ASN A 457 -6.66 -9.49 -25.89
CA ASN A 457 -8.03 -9.16 -25.55
C ASN A 457 -8.57 -10.23 -24.59
N PHE A 458 -8.74 -9.86 -23.33
CA PHE A 458 -9.27 -10.74 -22.28
C PHE A 458 -10.81 -10.72 -22.18
N GLY A 459 -11.48 -9.93 -23.03
CA GLY A 459 -12.91 -9.69 -23.01
C GLY A 459 -13.30 -8.40 -22.27
N PRO A 460 -14.60 -8.10 -22.16
CA PRO A 460 -15.74 -8.90 -22.64
C PRO A 460 -15.95 -8.86 -24.16
N ASN A 461 -15.42 -7.84 -24.82
CA ASN A 461 -15.70 -7.56 -26.23
C ASN A 461 -14.71 -8.28 -27.15
N PHE A 462 -14.95 -9.56 -27.40
CA PHE A 462 -14.13 -10.38 -28.31
C PHE A 462 -14.35 -10.04 -29.78
N LYS A 463 -13.30 -10.16 -30.61
CA LYS A 463 -13.44 -10.04 -32.07
C LYS A 463 -14.14 -11.27 -32.64
N PHE A 464 -13.80 -12.45 -32.10
CA PHE A 464 -14.29 -13.73 -32.61
C PHE A 464 -14.66 -14.71 -31.48
N ALA A 465 -15.65 -14.34 -30.66
CA ALA A 465 -16.14 -15.22 -29.60
C ALA A 465 -16.56 -16.62 -30.13
N PRO A 466 -16.17 -17.72 -29.45
CA PRO A 466 -16.67 -19.06 -29.72
C PRO A 466 -18.21 -19.09 -29.66
N LYS A 467 -18.82 -19.80 -30.61
CA LYS A 467 -20.30 -19.92 -30.72
C LYS A 467 -20.81 -21.29 -30.32
N ASP A 468 -19.90 -22.26 -30.25
CA ASP A 468 -20.14 -23.69 -30.08
C ASP A 468 -19.99 -24.15 -28.63
N VAL A 469 -19.35 -23.35 -27.77
CA VAL A 469 -19.05 -23.70 -26.38
C VAL A 469 -19.43 -22.53 -25.46
N ALA A 470 -20.06 -22.83 -24.32
CA ALA A 470 -20.25 -21.85 -23.26
C ALA A 470 -18.93 -21.62 -22.52
N PHE A 471 -18.53 -20.37 -22.38
CA PHE A 471 -17.24 -19.99 -21.78
C PHE A 471 -17.37 -18.71 -20.97
N ARG A 472 -16.34 -18.44 -20.16
CA ARG A 472 -16.15 -17.18 -19.45
C ARG A 472 -14.96 -16.42 -20.00
N GLY A 473 -15.08 -15.10 -20.09
CA GLY A 473 -13.96 -14.28 -20.56
C GLY A 473 -12.92 -14.11 -19.46
N MET A 474 -11.63 -14.16 -19.80
CA MET A 474 -10.56 -13.96 -18.82
C MET A 474 -10.73 -12.68 -17.98
N HIS A 475 -11.32 -11.61 -18.51
CA HIS A 475 -11.58 -10.36 -17.77
C HIS A 475 -12.38 -10.55 -16.48
N GLU A 476 -13.32 -11.51 -16.42
CA GLU A 476 -14.12 -11.80 -15.22
C GLU A 476 -13.26 -12.30 -14.05
N ARG A 477 -12.09 -12.88 -14.35
CA ARG A 477 -11.19 -13.43 -13.35
C ARG A 477 -10.65 -12.36 -12.39
N ALA A 478 -10.63 -11.09 -12.80
CA ALA A 478 -10.16 -10.01 -11.94
C ALA A 478 -11.03 -9.86 -10.68
N GLU A 479 -12.35 -9.87 -10.83
CA GLU A 479 -13.28 -9.74 -9.70
C GLU A 479 -13.24 -10.98 -8.81
N GLU A 480 -13.27 -12.18 -9.39
CA GLU A 480 -13.17 -13.43 -8.64
C GLU A 480 -11.86 -13.53 -7.85
N SER A 481 -10.75 -13.10 -8.45
CA SER A 481 -9.44 -13.13 -7.80
C SER A 481 -9.40 -12.23 -6.59
N ILE A 482 -10.03 -11.05 -6.65
CA ILE A 482 -10.12 -10.13 -5.50
C ILE A 482 -10.89 -10.78 -4.36
N ALA A 483 -12.04 -11.39 -4.65
CA ALA A 483 -12.85 -12.06 -3.65
C ALA A 483 -12.12 -13.27 -3.02
N GLU A 484 -11.52 -14.13 -3.85
CA GLU A 484 -10.75 -15.28 -3.39
C GLU A 484 -9.53 -14.86 -2.55
N GLN A 485 -8.79 -13.83 -2.96
CA GLN A 485 -7.65 -13.33 -2.21
C GLN A 485 -8.07 -12.72 -0.87
N ALA A 486 -9.17 -11.95 -0.84
CA ALA A 486 -9.70 -11.41 0.40
C ALA A 486 -10.10 -12.53 1.37
N MET A 487 -10.75 -13.60 0.87
CA MET A 487 -11.06 -14.77 1.69
C MET A 487 -9.81 -15.50 2.19
N ALA A 488 -8.80 -15.67 1.34
CA ALA A 488 -7.53 -16.29 1.74
C ALA A 488 -6.83 -15.49 2.85
N ASP A 489 -6.78 -14.16 2.69
CA ASP A 489 -6.18 -13.26 3.68
C ASP A 489 -6.95 -13.33 5.01
N MET A 490 -8.29 -13.30 4.98
CA MET A 490 -9.12 -13.45 6.19
C MET A 490 -8.92 -14.79 6.88
N LEU A 491 -8.88 -15.88 6.11
CA LEU A 491 -8.64 -17.22 6.64
C LEU A 491 -7.29 -17.29 7.35
N TYR A 492 -6.23 -16.80 6.70
CA TYR A 492 -4.89 -16.77 7.29
C TYR A 492 -4.85 -15.99 8.61
N LEU A 493 -5.47 -14.81 8.66
CA LEU A 493 -5.51 -14.00 9.87
C LEU A 493 -6.29 -14.68 11.00
N THR A 494 -7.38 -15.36 10.67
CA THR A 494 -8.23 -16.09 11.62
C THR A 494 -7.53 -17.33 12.17
N GLU A 495 -6.91 -18.14 11.31
CA GLU A 495 -6.18 -19.36 11.71
C GLU A 495 -4.98 -19.07 12.61
N ASN A 496 -4.42 -17.86 12.51
CA ASN A 496 -3.27 -17.42 13.28
C ASN A 496 -3.64 -16.42 14.39
N GLU A 497 -4.92 -16.28 14.71
CA GLU A 497 -5.39 -15.41 15.78
C GLU A 497 -4.65 -15.73 17.10
N GLY A 498 -4.24 -14.67 17.81
CA GLY A 498 -3.45 -14.79 19.05
C GLY A 498 -1.96 -15.11 18.87
N ARG A 499 -1.53 -15.64 17.71
CA ARG A 499 -0.12 -15.88 17.35
C ARG A 499 0.55 -14.71 16.65
N LEU A 500 -0.21 -13.93 15.86
CA LEU A 500 0.27 -12.75 15.14
C LEU A 500 0.50 -11.58 16.11
N ARG A 501 1.66 -11.49 16.75
CA ARG A 501 1.99 -10.41 17.69
C ARG A 501 3.29 -9.72 17.28
N LEU A 502 3.31 -8.39 17.40
CA LEU A 502 4.50 -7.58 17.15
C LEU A 502 5.64 -7.93 18.13
N ASP A 503 5.32 -8.12 19.40
CA ASP A 503 6.32 -8.37 20.46
C ASP A 503 7.09 -9.70 20.30
N ASN A 504 6.49 -10.67 19.59
CA ASN A 504 7.07 -11.99 19.36
C ASN A 504 7.75 -12.11 17.98
N PHE A 505 7.71 -11.06 17.16
CA PHE A 505 8.22 -11.14 15.79
C PHE A 505 9.73 -10.90 15.74
N GLY A 506 10.47 -11.94 15.31
CA GLY A 506 11.93 -11.87 15.16
C GLY A 506 12.74 -12.20 16.42
N VAL A 507 12.11 -12.85 17.41
CA VAL A 507 12.81 -13.57 18.50
C VAL A 507 13.19 -14.97 18.04
#